data_AF-F1L785-F1
#
_entry.id   AF-F1L785-F1
#
_cell.length_a   1.000
_cell.length_b   1.000
_cell.length_c   1.000
_cell.angle_alpha   90.00
_cell.angle_beta   90.00
_cell.angle_gamma   90.00
#
_symmetry.space_group_name_H-M   'P 1'
#
loop_
_entity.id
_entity.type
_entity.pdbx_description
1 polymer ?
#
loop_
_entity_poly.entity_id
_entity_poly.type
_entity_poly.pdbx_seq_one_letter_code
_entity_poly.pdbx_strand_id
1 'polypeptide(L)'
;MRIWIQRTKRNIWTYRLYRTRLACMSKLMGFFLLIAASVSLCYLSFTRRYEPDMHAPSSTTLIVDSATRSKVLLSALCDAYEAYALSGDMCHRLCHTRNWSFISLHQDGGTAIIMGIGDQKIVLKSQYATIDQFDELEPDGSEEEFTNAVIAIINKSLMLGWSSHHKRQLIELVWPKYQRIRRAPLSKADRRSVWTLLSQQEYINLRLLPLSGVTPKVVGTCGHFYQVEPLVRFHLSEYLLKLRTNILFHLMGTLKLLDTFINEPLQICDLRFDNLGLSADYPKRFMVLDASKLYTQSRLNALLTTRTCTNDTDCPILDCLSQCNLTTGYCTGRINHNVQVFCTNLLPQLFGDNWSRSDQYLAACDTSVPFEQRIARLRLNWAWLLPEV
;
A
#
# COMPACT_ATOMS: atom_id res chain seq x y z
N MET A 1 34.38 -103.85 0.79
CA MET A 1 34.73 -103.56 -0.62
C MET A 1 33.73 -102.52 -1.11
N ARG A 2 34.03 -101.24 -0.91
CA ARG A 2 34.69 -100.35 -1.89
C ARG A 2 33.87 -100.19 -3.17
N ILE A 3 33.52 -98.93 -3.43
CA ILE A 3 33.18 -98.38 -4.74
C ILE A 3 31.79 -98.76 -5.23
N TRP A 4 30.75 -98.02 -4.81
CA TRP A 4 29.68 -97.56 -5.70
C TRP A 4 29.10 -96.28 -5.05
N ILE A 5 29.76 -95.14 -5.32
CA ILE A 5 29.28 -94.12 -6.27
C ILE A 5 28.43 -93.06 -5.53
N GLN A 6 29.00 -92.01 -4.95
CA GLN A 6 29.75 -90.91 -5.57
C GLN A 6 29.05 -90.13 -6.72
N ARG A 7 27.74 -90.34 -7.01
CA ARG A 7 27.06 -89.60 -8.10
C ARG A 7 26.13 -88.44 -7.74
N THR A 8 25.76 -88.20 -6.49
CA THR A 8 24.80 -87.13 -6.15
C THR A 8 25.38 -85.95 -5.35
N LYS A 9 26.70 -85.92 -5.10
CA LYS A 9 27.37 -84.76 -4.47
C LYS A 9 27.88 -83.70 -5.47
N ARG A 10 27.83 -83.96 -6.79
CA ARG A 10 28.35 -83.02 -7.81
C ARG A 10 27.33 -81.95 -8.27
N ASN A 11 26.03 -82.17 -8.06
CA ASN A 11 24.97 -81.25 -8.55
C ASN A 11 24.53 -80.17 -7.56
N ILE A 12 24.89 -80.26 -6.28
CA ILE A 12 24.45 -79.29 -5.26
C ILE A 12 25.44 -78.11 -5.11
N TRP A 13 26.73 -78.34 -5.42
CA TRP A 13 27.75 -77.28 -5.34
C TRP A 13 27.71 -76.32 -6.54
N THR A 14 27.38 -76.81 -7.74
CA THR A 14 27.24 -75.97 -8.94
C THR A 14 26.02 -75.05 -8.88
N TYR A 15 24.89 -75.52 -8.32
CA TYR A 15 23.68 -74.69 -8.15
C TYR A 15 23.82 -73.60 -7.07
N ARG A 16 24.57 -73.86 -5.98
CA ARG A 16 24.80 -72.86 -4.92
C ARG A 16 25.77 -71.75 -5.34
N LEU A 17 26.77 -72.05 -6.17
CA LEU A 17 27.70 -71.04 -6.72
C LEU A 17 27.08 -70.19 -7.83
N TYR A 18 26.13 -70.74 -8.60
CA TYR A 18 25.41 -69.97 -9.63
C TYR A 18 24.39 -68.99 -9.02
N ARG A 19 23.67 -69.40 -7.95
CA ARG A 19 22.72 -68.52 -7.24
C ARG A 19 23.38 -67.35 -6.50
N THR A 20 24.56 -67.56 -5.91
CA THR A 20 25.31 -66.48 -5.24
C THR A 20 25.95 -65.52 -6.25
N ARG A 21 26.42 -65.99 -7.41
CA ARG A 21 26.89 -65.12 -8.49
C ARG A 21 25.76 -64.29 -9.13
N LEU A 22 24.58 -64.88 -9.38
CA LEU A 22 23.43 -64.13 -9.92
C LEU A 22 22.89 -63.09 -8.91
N ALA A 23 22.81 -63.43 -7.63
CA ALA A 23 22.35 -62.49 -6.59
C ALA A 23 23.37 -61.36 -6.32
N CYS A 24 24.66 -61.62 -6.48
CA CYS A 24 25.70 -60.60 -6.36
C CYS A 24 25.72 -59.66 -7.58
N MET A 25 25.55 -60.21 -8.80
CA MET A 25 25.43 -59.40 -10.03
C MET A 25 24.14 -58.55 -10.05
N SER A 26 23.01 -59.06 -9.52
CA SER A 26 21.78 -58.27 -9.44
C SER A 26 21.85 -57.15 -8.39
N LYS A 27 22.57 -57.38 -7.28
CA LYS A 27 22.86 -56.33 -6.28
C LYS A 27 23.86 -55.30 -6.80
N LEU A 28 24.87 -55.72 -7.58
CA LEU A 28 25.79 -54.79 -8.25
C LEU A 28 25.07 -53.93 -9.30
N MET A 29 24.23 -54.54 -10.15
CA MET A 29 23.41 -53.79 -11.12
C MET A 29 22.44 -52.82 -10.42
N GLY A 30 21.81 -53.25 -9.32
CA GLY A 30 20.97 -52.36 -8.52
C GLY A 30 21.73 -51.18 -7.93
N PHE A 31 22.97 -51.38 -7.48
CA PHE A 31 23.82 -50.33 -6.95
C PHE A 31 24.28 -49.35 -8.05
N PHE A 32 24.65 -49.84 -9.23
CA PHE A 32 24.99 -48.99 -10.38
C PHE A 32 23.78 -48.20 -10.91
N LEU A 33 22.58 -48.79 -10.90
CA LEU A 33 21.34 -48.07 -11.27
C LEU A 33 20.98 -46.99 -10.24
N LEU A 34 21.21 -47.23 -8.95
CA LEU A 34 21.01 -46.21 -7.91
C LEU A 34 22.03 -45.06 -8.02
N ILE A 35 23.29 -45.36 -8.36
CA ILE A 35 24.30 -44.32 -8.61
C ILE A 35 23.97 -43.55 -9.90
N ALA A 36 23.55 -44.23 -10.97
CA ALA A 36 23.14 -43.55 -12.20
C ALA A 36 21.90 -42.67 -11.98
N ALA A 37 20.93 -43.12 -11.18
CA ALA A 37 19.77 -42.33 -10.81
C ALA A 37 20.13 -41.14 -9.92
N SER A 38 21.06 -41.29 -8.97
CA SER A 38 21.52 -40.18 -8.12
C SER A 38 22.36 -39.17 -8.90
N VAL A 39 23.20 -39.61 -9.83
CA VAL A 39 23.96 -38.74 -10.74
C VAL A 39 23.01 -38.01 -11.69
N SER A 40 21.98 -38.67 -12.23
CA SER A 40 20.96 -38.02 -13.07
C SER A 40 20.08 -37.04 -12.27
N LEU A 41 19.73 -37.35 -11.02
CA LEU A 41 19.03 -36.42 -10.12
C LEU A 41 19.92 -35.23 -9.70
N CYS A 42 21.22 -35.47 -9.48
CA CYS A 42 22.21 -34.41 -9.27
C CYS A 42 22.39 -33.57 -10.54
N TYR A 43 22.44 -34.18 -11.71
CA TYR A 43 22.56 -33.47 -12.98
C TYR A 43 21.31 -32.63 -13.27
N LEU A 44 20.11 -33.18 -13.07
CA LEU A 44 18.84 -32.45 -13.21
C LEU A 44 18.68 -31.33 -12.18
N SER A 45 19.18 -31.51 -10.95
CA SER A 45 19.20 -30.45 -9.94
C SER A 45 20.30 -29.41 -10.20
N PHE A 46 21.39 -29.77 -10.87
CA PHE A 46 22.44 -28.86 -11.32
C PHE A 46 21.98 -28.04 -12.55
N THR A 47 21.31 -28.66 -13.52
CA THR A 47 20.76 -27.96 -14.70
C THR A 47 19.53 -27.12 -14.36
N ARG A 48 18.72 -27.48 -13.35
CA ARG A 48 17.67 -26.59 -12.80
C ARG A 48 18.24 -25.37 -12.07
N ARG A 49 19.50 -25.43 -11.63
CA ARG A 49 20.16 -24.34 -10.90
C ARG A 49 21.00 -23.43 -11.81
N TYR A 50 20.96 -23.69 -13.13
CA TYR A 50 21.70 -22.93 -14.14
C TYR A 50 20.75 -22.50 -15.27
N GLU A 51 19.67 -21.79 -14.90
CA GLU A 51 19.18 -20.72 -15.77
C GLU A 51 20.19 -19.59 -15.64
N PRO A 52 20.84 -19.13 -16.73
CA PRO A 52 21.71 -17.98 -16.66
C PRO A 52 20.85 -16.81 -16.16
N ASP A 53 21.21 -16.26 -15.01
CA ASP A 53 20.65 -15.03 -14.46
C ASP A 53 20.50 -14.01 -15.59
N MET A 54 19.27 -13.81 -16.04
CA MET A 54 18.89 -12.66 -16.84
C MET A 54 19.18 -11.47 -15.92
N HIS A 55 20.34 -10.86 -16.13
CA HIS A 55 20.93 -9.86 -15.25
C HIS A 55 19.85 -8.93 -14.70
N ALA A 56 19.62 -9.00 -13.38
CA ALA A 56 18.87 -7.96 -12.69
C ALA A 56 19.52 -6.63 -13.08
N PRO A 57 18.77 -5.67 -13.65
CA PRO A 57 19.34 -4.43 -14.14
C PRO A 57 20.09 -3.74 -13.00
N SER A 58 21.30 -3.26 -13.30
CA SER A 58 22.09 -2.54 -12.30
C SER A 58 21.29 -1.36 -11.75
N SER A 59 21.53 -0.98 -10.49
CA SER A 59 20.86 0.16 -9.85
C SER A 59 20.96 1.44 -10.68
N THR A 60 22.08 1.64 -11.39
CA THR A 60 22.28 2.74 -12.33
C THR A 60 21.35 2.66 -13.54
N THR A 61 21.14 1.47 -14.11
CA THR A 61 20.22 1.25 -15.25
C THR A 61 18.78 1.53 -14.85
N LEU A 62 18.37 1.09 -13.65
CA LEU A 62 17.04 1.36 -13.08
C LEU A 62 16.80 2.86 -12.81
N ILE A 63 17.81 3.58 -12.32
CA ILE A 63 17.72 5.03 -12.09
C ILE A 63 17.60 5.79 -13.42
N VAL A 64 18.38 5.41 -14.43
CA VAL A 64 18.35 6.05 -15.75
C VAL A 64 17.00 5.83 -16.45
N ASP A 65 16.45 4.62 -16.37
CA ASP A 65 15.13 4.31 -16.92
C ASP A 65 14.01 5.08 -16.20
N SER A 66 14.03 5.07 -14.87
CA SER A 66 13.12 5.83 -14.01
C SER A 66 13.11 7.33 -14.32
N ALA A 67 14.30 7.93 -14.48
CA ALA A 67 14.44 9.35 -14.83
C ALA A 67 13.91 9.66 -16.23
N THR A 68 14.20 8.79 -17.21
CA THR A 68 13.73 8.94 -18.60
C THR A 68 12.20 8.88 -18.65
N ARG A 69 11.59 7.89 -18.01
CA ARG A 69 10.13 7.74 -17.96
C ARG A 69 9.46 8.90 -17.24
N SER A 70 10.02 9.35 -16.11
CA SER A 70 9.50 10.52 -15.37
C SER A 70 9.53 11.79 -16.23
N LYS A 71 10.61 11.98 -17.00
CA LYS A 71 10.74 13.11 -17.94
C LYS A 71 9.67 13.09 -19.02
N VAL A 72 9.36 11.92 -19.60
CA VAL A 72 8.31 11.78 -20.60
C VAL A 72 6.95 12.17 -20.02
N LEU A 73 6.61 11.65 -18.83
CA LEU A 73 5.33 11.92 -18.17
C LEU A 73 5.16 13.42 -17.85
N LEU A 74 6.18 14.07 -17.28
CA LEU A 74 6.10 15.49 -16.97
C LEU A 74 6.15 16.39 -18.20
N SER A 75 6.86 16.00 -19.25
CA SER A 75 6.86 16.75 -20.51
C SER A 75 5.46 16.77 -21.12
N ALA A 76 4.79 15.61 -21.20
CA ALA A 76 3.42 15.52 -21.69
C ALA A 76 2.42 16.35 -20.85
N LEU A 77 2.56 16.32 -19.51
CA LEU A 77 1.77 17.17 -18.61
C LEU A 77 1.97 18.67 -18.92
N CYS A 78 3.22 19.08 -19.12
CA CYS A 78 3.57 20.48 -19.39
C CYS A 78 3.16 20.94 -20.78
N ASP A 79 3.27 20.08 -21.80
CA ASP A 79 2.78 20.36 -23.15
C ASP A 79 1.25 20.59 -23.13
N ALA A 80 0.52 19.76 -22.38
CA ALA A 80 -0.92 19.94 -22.20
C ALA A 80 -1.28 21.22 -21.41
N TYR A 81 -0.47 21.62 -20.42
CA TYR A 81 -0.64 22.89 -19.71
C TYR A 81 -0.41 24.10 -20.63
N GLU A 82 0.65 24.09 -21.42
CA GLU A 82 0.98 25.16 -22.38
C GLU A 82 -0.05 25.27 -23.50
N ALA A 83 -0.67 24.15 -23.88
CA ALA A 83 -1.81 24.12 -24.80
C ALA A 83 -3.15 24.54 -24.15
N TYR A 84 -3.15 24.98 -22.89
CA TYR A 84 -4.36 25.32 -22.12
C TYR A 84 -5.37 24.17 -22.00
N ALA A 85 -4.93 22.91 -22.13
CA ALA A 85 -5.78 21.73 -22.03
C ALA A 85 -5.99 21.30 -20.57
N LEU A 86 -5.11 21.72 -19.67
CA LEU A 86 -5.21 21.49 -18.24
C LEU A 86 -4.70 22.71 -17.46
N SER A 87 -4.97 22.71 -16.16
CA SER A 87 -4.68 23.82 -15.28
C SER A 87 -4.16 23.33 -13.92
N GLY A 88 -3.61 24.24 -13.14
CA GLY A 88 -3.13 24.00 -11.79
C GLY A 88 -2.37 25.18 -11.23
N ASP A 89 -2.35 25.28 -9.91
CA ASP A 89 -1.76 26.41 -9.21
C ASP A 89 -0.23 26.30 -9.09
N MET A 90 0.31 25.12 -9.35
CA MET A 90 1.74 24.82 -9.41
C MET A 90 2.26 24.63 -10.84
N CYS A 91 1.38 24.52 -11.85
CA CYS A 91 1.80 24.20 -13.23
C CYS A 91 2.88 25.14 -13.78
N HIS A 92 2.75 26.45 -13.57
CA HIS A 92 3.77 27.41 -14.04
C HIS A 92 5.15 27.11 -13.43
N ARG A 93 5.21 26.84 -12.13
CA ARG A 93 6.46 26.48 -11.43
C ARG A 93 7.06 25.18 -11.98
N LEU A 94 6.22 24.20 -12.29
CA LEU A 94 6.65 22.90 -12.77
C LEU A 94 7.13 22.94 -14.24
N CYS A 95 6.45 23.73 -15.08
CA CYS A 95 6.56 23.64 -16.53
C CYS A 95 7.36 24.77 -17.19
N HIS A 96 7.55 25.92 -16.53
CA HIS A 96 8.20 27.07 -17.15
C HIS A 96 9.66 26.80 -17.57
N THR A 97 10.47 26.21 -16.69
CA THR A 97 11.90 25.95 -16.98
C THR A 97 12.18 24.51 -17.39
N ARG A 98 11.27 23.59 -17.08
CA ARG A 98 11.43 22.12 -17.27
C ARG A 98 12.76 21.55 -16.76
N ASN A 99 13.36 22.19 -15.76
CA ASN A 99 14.61 21.75 -15.14
C ASN A 99 14.31 20.90 -13.90
N TRP A 100 14.28 19.58 -14.09
CA TRP A 100 13.90 18.61 -13.06
C TRP A 100 15.06 17.68 -12.73
N SER A 101 15.35 17.50 -11.43
CA SER A 101 16.31 16.51 -10.97
C SER A 101 15.57 15.27 -10.43
N PHE A 102 15.34 14.29 -11.30
CA PHE A 102 14.61 13.07 -10.94
C PHE A 102 15.40 12.19 -9.96
N ILE A 103 14.72 11.75 -8.89
CA ILE A 103 15.29 10.88 -7.86
C ILE A 103 14.71 9.47 -8.01
N SER A 104 13.39 9.33 -8.07
CA SER A 104 12.74 8.03 -8.24
C SER A 104 11.33 8.15 -8.83
N LEU A 105 10.88 7.04 -9.43
CA LEU A 105 9.53 6.81 -9.93
C LEU A 105 8.98 5.54 -9.27
N HIS A 106 7.78 5.63 -8.72
CA HIS A 106 7.04 4.48 -8.18
C HIS A 106 5.72 4.34 -8.93
N GLN A 107 5.35 3.12 -9.32
CA GLN A 107 4.13 2.85 -10.10
C GLN A 107 3.23 1.75 -9.51
N ASP A 108 3.52 1.30 -8.29
CA ASP A 108 2.74 0.28 -7.60
C ASP A 108 1.50 0.92 -6.95
N GLY A 109 0.31 0.62 -7.47
CA GLY A 109 -0.96 1.16 -6.96
C GLY A 109 -1.23 2.63 -7.33
N GLY A 110 -0.33 3.28 -8.08
CA GLY A 110 -0.44 4.65 -8.55
C GLY A 110 0.93 5.19 -8.98
N THR A 111 0.98 6.36 -9.61
CA THR A 111 2.22 7.03 -10.03
C THR A 111 2.69 8.03 -8.99
N ALA A 112 3.91 7.85 -8.47
CA ALA A 112 4.59 8.83 -7.62
C ALA A 112 5.98 9.18 -8.16
N ILE A 113 6.22 10.45 -8.41
CA ILE A 113 7.49 11.00 -8.91
C ILE A 113 8.15 11.79 -7.78
N ILE A 114 9.37 11.40 -7.41
CA ILE A 114 10.19 12.12 -6.44
C ILE A 114 11.31 12.82 -7.22
N MET A 115 11.41 14.14 -7.05
CA MET A 115 12.36 14.96 -7.78
C MET A 115 12.72 16.23 -7.02
N GLY A 116 13.80 16.91 -7.43
CA GLY A 116 14.12 18.26 -7.02
C GLY A 116 13.67 19.30 -8.05
N ILE A 117 13.22 20.46 -7.54
CA ILE A 117 13.06 21.70 -8.30
C ILE A 117 13.79 22.81 -7.54
N GLY A 118 14.94 23.24 -8.05
CA GLY A 118 15.88 24.06 -7.28
C GLY A 118 16.33 23.31 -6.03
N ASP A 119 16.30 23.97 -4.87
CA ASP A 119 16.69 23.37 -3.59
C ASP A 119 15.56 22.59 -2.89
N GLN A 120 14.37 22.53 -3.49
CA GLN A 120 13.22 21.86 -2.90
C GLN A 120 13.01 20.46 -3.47
N LYS A 121 12.99 19.46 -2.58
CA LYS A 121 12.51 18.12 -2.90
C LYS A 121 10.98 18.12 -2.93
N ILE A 122 10.40 17.64 -4.03
CA ILE A 122 8.96 17.50 -4.21
C ILE A 122 8.55 16.05 -4.44
N VAL A 123 7.32 15.74 -4.07
CA VAL A 123 6.69 14.44 -4.32
C VAL A 123 5.39 14.71 -5.07
N LEU A 124 5.34 14.34 -6.35
CA LEU A 124 4.15 14.40 -7.18
C LEU A 124 3.47 13.04 -7.19
N LYS A 125 2.16 13.03 -7.01
CA LYS A 125 1.35 11.83 -6.99
C LYS A 125 0.16 11.92 -7.94
N SER A 126 -0.22 10.78 -8.49
CA SER A 126 -1.49 10.58 -9.18
C SER A 126 -1.84 9.09 -9.22
N GLN A 127 -3.11 8.72 -9.24
CA GLN A 127 -3.56 7.34 -9.41
C GLN A 127 -3.13 6.77 -10.78
N TYR A 128 -3.14 7.60 -11.81
CA TYR A 128 -2.79 7.21 -13.17
C TYR A 128 -1.66 8.07 -13.72
N ALA A 129 -0.88 7.51 -14.65
CA ALA A 129 0.30 8.20 -15.17
C ALA A 129 -0.08 9.36 -16.10
N THR A 130 -1.14 9.18 -16.88
CA THR A 130 -1.61 10.16 -17.87
C THR A 130 -3.05 10.61 -17.58
N ILE A 131 -3.37 11.86 -17.89
CA ILE A 131 -4.67 12.46 -17.60
C ILE A 131 -5.82 11.79 -18.36
N ASP A 132 -5.56 11.27 -19.56
CA ASP A 132 -6.58 10.64 -20.42
C ASP A 132 -7.02 9.25 -19.93
N GLN A 133 -6.41 8.73 -18.85
CA GLN A 133 -6.84 7.50 -18.17
C GLN A 133 -7.99 7.74 -17.19
N PHE A 134 -8.33 8.99 -16.91
CA PHE A 134 -9.47 9.35 -16.08
C PHE A 134 -10.72 9.52 -16.94
N ASP A 135 -11.88 9.17 -16.36
CA ASP A 135 -13.17 9.43 -17.00
C ASP A 135 -13.36 10.94 -17.19
N GLU A 136 -13.73 11.34 -18.40
CA GLU A 136 -14.02 12.73 -18.70
C GLU A 136 -15.45 13.07 -18.30
N LEU A 137 -15.61 14.15 -17.54
CA LEU A 137 -16.90 14.81 -17.37
C LEU A 137 -17.08 15.79 -18.53
N GLU A 138 -18.26 15.79 -19.14
CA GLU A 138 -18.65 16.73 -20.20
C GLU A 138 -18.28 18.18 -19.79
N PRO A 139 -17.22 18.77 -20.39
CA PRO A 139 -16.65 20.02 -19.90
C PRO A 139 -17.53 21.24 -20.18
N ASP A 140 -18.50 21.07 -21.08
CA ASP A 140 -19.35 22.12 -21.65
C ASP A 140 -20.67 22.32 -20.89
N GLY A 141 -20.89 21.55 -19.81
CA GLY A 141 -22.01 21.76 -18.89
C GLY A 141 -21.98 23.15 -18.24
N SER A 142 -23.07 23.52 -17.59
CA SER A 142 -23.11 24.77 -16.82
C SER A 142 -22.14 24.74 -15.63
N GLU A 143 -21.71 25.91 -15.15
CA GLU A 143 -20.91 25.97 -13.92
C GLU A 143 -21.65 25.34 -12.73
N GLU A 144 -22.97 25.53 -12.67
CA GLU A 144 -23.80 24.93 -11.63
C GLU A 144 -23.77 23.39 -11.68
N GLU A 145 -23.96 22.79 -12.86
CA GLU A 145 -23.86 21.34 -13.06
C GLU A 145 -22.51 20.80 -12.60
N PHE A 146 -21.43 21.48 -12.98
CA PHE A 146 -20.09 21.11 -12.54
C PHE A 146 -19.95 21.16 -11.01
N THR A 147 -20.38 22.25 -10.37
CA THR A 147 -20.30 22.37 -8.90
C THR A 147 -21.18 21.33 -8.17
N ASN A 148 -22.32 20.95 -8.76
CA ASN A 148 -23.16 19.88 -8.24
C ASN A 148 -22.46 18.53 -8.32
N ALA A 149 -21.80 18.24 -9.46
CA ALA A 149 -21.03 17.02 -9.65
C ALA A 149 -19.86 16.92 -8.65
N VAL A 150 -19.17 18.03 -8.37
CA VAL A 150 -18.11 18.12 -7.35
C VAL A 150 -18.62 17.71 -5.96
N ILE A 151 -19.79 18.19 -5.56
CA ILE A 151 -20.38 17.83 -4.26
C ILE A 151 -20.80 16.36 -4.27
N ALA A 152 -21.41 15.90 -5.35
CA ALA A 152 -21.86 14.52 -5.47
C ALA A 152 -20.70 13.52 -5.33
N ILE A 153 -19.57 13.76 -6.00
CA ILE A 153 -18.40 12.88 -5.90
C ILE A 153 -17.76 12.91 -4.50
N ILE A 154 -17.70 14.08 -3.86
CA ILE A 154 -17.17 14.22 -2.50
C ILE A 154 -18.07 13.52 -1.48
N ASN A 155 -19.38 13.74 -1.55
CA ASN A 155 -20.34 13.06 -0.68
C ASN A 155 -20.38 11.55 -0.91
N LYS A 156 -20.23 11.09 -2.16
CA LYS A 156 -20.07 9.67 -2.47
C LYS A 156 -18.80 9.09 -1.86
N SER A 157 -17.71 9.86 -1.83
CA SER A 157 -16.38 9.40 -1.39
C SER A 157 -16.19 9.42 0.12
N LEU A 158 -16.83 10.34 0.83
CA LEU A 158 -16.62 10.54 2.27
C LEU A 158 -17.89 10.35 3.12
N MET A 159 -19.08 10.47 2.53
CA MET A 159 -20.37 10.34 3.22
C MET A 159 -20.56 11.26 4.44
N LEU A 160 -19.91 12.44 4.48
CA LEU A 160 -20.07 13.42 5.56
C LEU A 160 -21.22 14.42 5.33
N GLY A 161 -21.97 14.30 4.23
CA GLY A 161 -23.22 15.04 4.02
C GLY A 161 -23.07 16.54 3.78
N TRP A 162 -22.06 16.96 3.00
CA TRP A 162 -21.92 18.36 2.60
C TRP A 162 -23.17 18.84 1.84
N SER A 163 -23.75 19.93 2.33
CA SER A 163 -24.93 20.56 1.72
C SER A 163 -24.56 21.39 0.49
N SER A 164 -25.56 21.57 -0.38
CA SER A 164 -25.47 22.45 -1.55
C SER A 164 -25.25 23.92 -1.19
N HIS A 165 -25.41 24.33 0.06
CA HIS A 165 -25.11 25.70 0.50
C HIS A 165 -23.59 25.95 0.62
N HIS A 166 -22.79 24.89 0.76
CA HIS A 166 -21.34 24.99 0.95
C HIS A 166 -20.52 24.73 -0.32
N LYS A 167 -21.13 24.74 -1.53
CA LYS A 167 -20.42 24.43 -2.80
C LYS A 167 -19.13 25.25 -2.94
N ARG A 168 -19.23 26.54 -2.61
CA ARG A 168 -18.13 27.50 -2.76
C ARG A 168 -16.95 27.15 -1.88
N GLN A 169 -17.19 26.98 -0.58
CA GLN A 169 -16.15 26.61 0.37
C GLN A 169 -15.52 25.27 -0.01
N LEU A 170 -16.35 24.32 -0.48
CA LEU A 170 -15.85 23.01 -0.90
C LEU A 170 -14.92 23.11 -2.11
N ILE A 171 -15.26 23.93 -3.11
CA ILE A 171 -14.39 24.20 -4.27
C ILE A 171 -13.11 24.90 -3.84
N GLU A 172 -13.17 25.88 -2.94
CA GLU A 172 -11.97 26.53 -2.39
C GLU A 172 -11.06 25.52 -1.67
N LEU A 173 -11.65 24.54 -0.98
CA LEU A 173 -10.91 23.46 -0.32
C LEU A 173 -10.30 22.47 -1.30
N VAL A 174 -10.95 22.11 -2.40
CA VAL A 174 -10.41 21.12 -3.36
C VAL A 174 -9.65 21.76 -4.53
N TRP A 175 -9.75 23.07 -4.72
CA TRP A 175 -9.09 23.82 -5.78
C TRP A 175 -8.70 25.24 -5.34
N PRO A 176 -7.58 25.43 -4.59
CA PRO A 176 -7.16 26.73 -4.06
C PRO A 176 -7.01 27.84 -5.09
N LYS A 177 -6.69 27.46 -6.33
CA LYS A 177 -6.62 28.39 -7.46
C LYS A 177 -7.91 29.20 -7.62
N TYR A 178 -9.06 28.62 -7.27
CA TYR A 178 -10.36 29.29 -7.35
C TYR A 178 -10.41 30.62 -6.57
N GLN A 179 -9.78 30.65 -5.39
CA GLN A 179 -9.67 31.89 -4.62
C GLN A 179 -8.74 32.91 -5.30
N ARG A 180 -7.64 32.44 -5.90
CA ARG A 180 -6.66 33.31 -6.59
C ARG A 180 -7.25 33.98 -7.85
N ILE A 181 -8.12 33.29 -8.57
CA ILE A 181 -8.84 33.86 -9.72
C ILE A 181 -10.05 34.71 -9.33
N ARG A 182 -10.12 35.16 -8.07
CA ARG A 182 -11.21 35.99 -7.52
C ARG A 182 -12.60 35.38 -7.74
N ARG A 183 -12.69 34.05 -7.72
CA ARG A 183 -13.93 33.30 -7.95
C ARG A 183 -14.56 33.62 -9.32
N ALA A 184 -13.73 33.89 -10.31
CA ALA A 184 -14.15 33.90 -11.71
C ALA A 184 -14.61 32.49 -12.12
N PRO A 185 -15.50 32.37 -13.13
CA PRO A 185 -15.95 31.09 -13.64
C PRO A 185 -14.77 30.17 -13.98
N LEU A 186 -14.87 28.89 -13.58
CA LEU A 186 -13.85 27.89 -13.87
C LEU A 186 -13.76 27.64 -15.38
N SER A 187 -12.55 27.75 -15.94
CA SER A 187 -12.27 27.43 -17.35
C SER A 187 -12.44 25.93 -17.62
N LYS A 188 -12.55 25.53 -18.90
CA LYS A 188 -12.58 24.10 -19.28
C LYS A 188 -11.38 23.33 -18.73
N ALA A 189 -10.19 23.94 -18.77
CA ALA A 189 -8.95 23.40 -18.21
C ALA A 189 -9.01 23.24 -16.68
N ASP A 190 -9.59 24.21 -15.97
CA ASP A 190 -9.78 24.09 -14.51
C ASP A 190 -10.76 22.95 -14.18
N ARG A 191 -11.88 22.85 -14.91
CA ARG A 191 -12.87 21.79 -14.69
C ARG A 191 -12.30 20.40 -14.94
N ARG A 192 -11.55 20.21 -16.03
CA ARG A 192 -10.86 18.96 -16.36
C ARG A 192 -9.88 18.57 -15.24
N SER A 193 -9.00 19.48 -14.84
CA SER A 193 -8.05 19.22 -13.75
C SER A 193 -8.76 18.87 -12.43
N VAL A 194 -9.75 19.68 -12.02
CA VAL A 194 -10.49 19.43 -10.76
C VAL A 194 -11.20 18.08 -10.79
N TRP A 195 -11.84 17.73 -11.92
CA TRP A 195 -12.53 16.45 -12.05
C TRP A 195 -11.58 15.25 -11.96
N THR A 196 -10.44 15.30 -12.68
CA THR A 196 -9.44 14.23 -12.62
C THR A 196 -8.81 14.08 -11.23
N LEU A 197 -8.64 15.19 -10.49
CA LEU A 197 -8.17 15.16 -9.10
C LEU A 197 -9.22 14.56 -8.17
N LEU A 198 -10.49 14.96 -8.28
CA LEU A 198 -11.58 14.41 -7.45
C LEU A 198 -11.95 12.97 -7.78
N SER A 199 -11.56 12.47 -8.96
CA SER A 199 -11.69 11.05 -9.30
C SER A 199 -10.73 10.17 -8.49
N GLN A 200 -9.76 10.76 -7.80
CA GLN A 200 -8.76 10.05 -7.00
C GLN A 200 -9.12 10.12 -5.52
N GLN A 201 -9.40 8.97 -4.91
CA GLN A 201 -9.79 8.88 -3.49
C GLN A 201 -8.73 9.47 -2.55
N GLU A 202 -7.43 9.23 -2.83
CA GLU A 202 -6.34 9.78 -2.03
C GLU A 202 -6.40 11.32 -2.03
N TYR A 203 -6.56 11.96 -3.19
CA TYR A 203 -6.64 13.42 -3.29
C TYR A 203 -7.79 13.99 -2.44
N ILE A 204 -8.98 13.40 -2.53
CA ILE A 204 -10.14 13.80 -1.70
C ILE A 204 -9.78 13.72 -0.21
N ASN A 205 -9.18 12.59 0.23
CA ASN A 205 -8.81 12.39 1.62
C ASN A 205 -7.77 13.42 2.08
N LEU A 206 -6.74 13.69 1.29
CA LEU A 206 -5.68 14.65 1.65
C LEU A 206 -6.18 16.10 1.69
N ARG A 207 -7.15 16.47 0.85
CA ARG A 207 -7.72 17.84 0.85
C ARG A 207 -8.77 18.05 1.94
N LEU A 208 -9.58 17.03 2.25
CA LEU A 208 -10.78 17.21 3.09
C LEU A 208 -10.66 16.61 4.50
N LEU A 209 -9.67 15.74 4.76
CA LEU A 209 -9.41 15.19 6.09
C LEU A 209 -8.17 15.73 6.83
N PRO A 210 -7.55 16.89 6.49
CA PRO A 210 -6.32 17.32 7.17
C PRO A 210 -6.52 17.65 8.66
N LEU A 211 -7.77 17.93 9.09
CA LEU A 211 -8.11 18.11 10.50
C LEU A 211 -7.95 16.84 11.33
N SER A 212 -7.91 15.66 10.71
CA SER A 212 -7.58 14.40 11.39
C SER A 212 -6.16 14.38 11.94
N GLY A 213 -5.26 15.18 11.35
CA GLY A 213 -3.85 15.18 11.70
C GLY A 213 -3.08 13.93 11.27
N VAL A 214 -3.70 13.01 10.52
CA VAL A 214 -3.08 11.76 10.06
C VAL A 214 -2.78 11.75 8.57
N THR A 215 -3.24 12.74 7.81
CA THR A 215 -2.98 12.87 6.37
C THR A 215 -1.97 13.99 6.09
N PRO A 216 -1.07 13.82 5.09
CA PRO A 216 -0.22 14.90 4.62
C PRO A 216 -1.03 15.99 3.91
N LYS A 217 -0.52 17.21 3.94
CA LYS A 217 -1.07 18.35 3.19
C LYS A 217 -0.74 18.26 1.71
N VAL A 218 -1.71 18.62 0.87
CA VAL A 218 -1.47 18.91 -0.55
C VAL A 218 -0.97 20.34 -0.68
N VAL A 219 0.24 20.50 -1.23
CA VAL A 219 0.93 21.79 -1.41
C VAL A 219 0.47 22.50 -2.67
N GLY A 220 0.24 21.76 -3.76
CA GLY A 220 -0.13 22.33 -5.06
C GLY A 220 -0.57 21.27 -6.05
N THR A 221 -1.06 21.71 -7.20
CA THR A 221 -1.67 20.84 -8.21
C THR A 221 -1.25 21.24 -9.62
N CYS A 222 -1.17 20.26 -10.52
CA CYS A 222 -1.07 20.47 -11.95
C CYS A 222 -1.71 19.32 -12.73
N GLY A 223 -2.82 19.59 -13.42
CA GLY A 223 -3.60 18.53 -14.08
C GLY A 223 -4.11 17.51 -13.07
N HIS A 224 -3.90 16.23 -13.38
CA HIS A 224 -4.19 15.08 -12.50
C HIS A 224 -3.15 14.84 -11.40
N PHE A 225 -2.00 15.50 -11.47
CA PHE A 225 -0.95 15.40 -10.46
C PHE A 225 -1.14 16.40 -9.32
N TYR A 226 -0.86 15.96 -8.10
CA TYR A 226 -0.80 16.80 -6.92
C TYR A 226 0.53 16.63 -6.19
N GLN A 227 1.07 17.73 -5.67
CA GLN A 227 2.22 17.74 -4.79
C GLN A 227 1.76 17.55 -3.35
N VAL A 228 2.35 16.61 -2.64
CA VAL A 228 2.19 16.45 -1.18
C VAL A 228 3.38 17.02 -0.42
N GLU A 229 3.17 17.39 0.84
CA GLU A 229 4.30 17.73 1.72
C GLU A 229 5.23 16.51 1.86
N PRO A 230 6.56 16.73 1.89
CA PRO A 230 7.50 15.63 1.97
C PRO A 230 7.41 14.94 3.34
N LEU A 231 7.15 13.65 3.32
CA LEU A 231 7.23 12.78 4.49
C LEU A 231 8.49 11.92 4.44
N VAL A 232 9.07 11.65 5.60
CA VAL A 232 10.13 10.65 5.70
C VAL A 232 9.45 9.29 5.76
N ARG A 233 9.56 8.51 4.67
CA ARG A 233 9.00 7.14 4.63
C ARG A 233 9.54 6.36 5.82
N PHE A 234 8.63 5.77 6.58
CA PHE A 234 9.03 4.94 7.70
C PHE A 234 9.35 3.55 7.18
N HIS A 235 10.52 3.05 7.59
CA HIS A 235 10.92 1.68 7.34
C HIS A 235 11.56 1.17 8.61
N LEU A 236 10.97 0.12 9.18
CA LEU A 236 11.45 -0.45 10.43
C LEU A 236 12.81 -1.12 10.17
N SER A 237 13.85 -0.63 10.85
CA SER A 237 15.21 -1.16 10.79
C SER A 237 15.69 -1.61 12.16
N GLU A 238 16.72 -2.43 12.22
CA GLU A 238 17.32 -2.89 13.49
C GLU A 238 17.74 -1.72 14.39
N TYR A 239 18.22 -0.62 13.80
CA TYR A 239 18.56 0.58 14.55
C TYR A 239 17.32 1.21 15.19
N LEU A 240 16.22 1.33 14.43
CA LEU A 240 14.97 1.92 14.93
C LEU A 240 14.26 1.06 15.96
N LEU A 241 14.51 -0.26 16.01
CA LEU A 241 14.01 -1.12 17.08
C LEU A 241 14.49 -0.68 18.48
N LYS A 242 15.63 0.03 18.57
CA LYS A 242 16.07 0.65 19.83
C LYS A 242 15.09 1.72 20.33
N LEU A 243 14.32 2.32 19.42
CA LEU A 243 13.31 3.34 19.68
C LEU A 243 11.88 2.78 19.67
N ARG A 244 11.72 1.45 19.75
CA ARG A 244 10.42 0.77 19.64
C ARG A 244 9.33 1.32 20.56
N THR A 245 9.69 1.76 21.77
CA THR A 245 8.74 2.36 22.70
C THR A 245 8.24 3.71 22.19
N ASN A 246 9.13 4.59 21.72
CA ASN A 246 8.75 5.88 21.09
C ASN A 246 7.90 5.67 19.85
N ILE A 247 8.27 4.71 18.99
CA ILE A 247 7.50 4.33 17.82
C ILE A 247 6.09 3.90 18.24
N LEU A 248 5.97 3.02 19.24
CA LEU A 248 4.69 2.59 19.81
C LEU A 248 3.86 3.78 20.30
N PHE A 249 4.45 4.70 21.07
CA PHE A 249 3.76 5.90 21.57
C PHE A 249 3.16 6.73 20.42
N HIS A 250 3.95 7.06 19.40
CA HIS A 250 3.49 7.86 18.28
C HIS A 250 2.43 7.13 17.44
N LEU A 251 2.56 5.82 17.24
CA LEU A 251 1.56 5.02 16.52
C LEU A 251 0.24 4.93 17.27
N MET A 252 0.27 4.73 18.60
CA MET A 252 -0.94 4.77 19.43
C MET A 252 -1.60 6.14 19.36
N GLY A 253 -0.78 7.20 19.33
CA GLY A 253 -1.18 8.57 19.02
C GLY A 253 -2.05 8.64 17.76
N THR A 254 -1.49 8.19 16.64
CA THR A 254 -2.14 8.19 15.33
C THR A 254 -3.41 7.32 15.31
N LEU A 255 -3.40 6.13 15.93
CA LEU A 255 -4.58 5.26 16.00
C LEU A 255 -5.74 5.90 16.77
N LYS A 256 -5.45 6.65 17.84
CA LYS A 256 -6.50 7.38 18.56
C LYS A 256 -7.07 8.53 17.72
N LEU A 257 -6.23 9.25 16.98
CA LEU A 257 -6.71 10.32 16.09
C LEU A 257 -7.66 9.78 15.02
N LEU A 258 -7.36 8.61 14.45
CA LEU A 258 -8.26 7.90 13.53
C LEU A 258 -9.60 7.57 14.21
N ASP A 259 -9.57 7.04 15.43
CA ASP A 259 -10.75 6.65 16.21
C ASP A 259 -11.65 7.83 16.60
N THR A 260 -11.07 9.00 16.92
CA THR A 260 -11.83 10.15 17.44
C THR A 260 -12.21 11.20 16.40
N PHE A 261 -12.01 10.94 15.10
CA PHE A 261 -12.28 11.94 14.07
C PHE A 261 -13.77 12.28 13.96
N ILE A 262 -14.17 13.53 14.25
CA ILE A 262 -15.49 14.17 14.01
C ILE A 262 -16.72 13.24 14.11
N ASN A 263 -16.83 12.42 15.16
CA ASN A 263 -17.91 11.44 15.33
C ASN A 263 -18.10 10.47 14.14
N GLU A 264 -17.10 10.35 13.28
CA GLU A 264 -17.05 9.52 12.08
C GLU A 264 -15.64 8.93 11.96
N PRO A 265 -15.34 7.85 12.71
CA PRO A 265 -13.98 7.32 12.82
C PRO A 265 -13.37 6.97 11.47
N LEU A 266 -12.09 7.30 11.26
CA LEU A 266 -11.37 6.97 10.05
C LEU A 266 -10.87 5.52 10.10
N GLN A 267 -11.18 4.77 9.05
CA GLN A 267 -10.84 3.38 8.87
C GLN A 267 -9.69 3.25 7.88
N ILE A 268 -8.55 2.75 8.35
CA ILE A 268 -7.41 2.42 7.48
C ILE A 268 -7.46 0.92 7.17
N CYS A 269 -7.51 0.61 5.88
CA CYS A 269 -7.52 -0.77 5.39
C CYS A 269 -6.16 -1.21 4.85
N ASP A 270 -5.14 -0.35 4.87
CA ASP A 270 -3.77 -0.68 4.47
C ASP A 270 -2.77 -0.20 5.53
N LEU A 271 -2.82 -0.81 6.72
CA LEU A 271 -2.01 -0.43 7.86
C LEU A 271 -0.74 -1.28 7.92
N ARG A 272 0.35 -0.72 7.40
CA ARG A 272 1.69 -1.30 7.41
C ARG A 272 2.75 -0.21 7.60
N PHE A 273 3.93 -0.54 8.11
CA PHE A 273 5.00 0.44 8.36
C PHE A 273 5.45 1.18 7.11
N ASP A 274 5.51 0.49 5.97
CA ASP A 274 5.89 1.05 4.67
C ASP A 274 4.86 2.05 4.11
N ASN A 275 3.60 1.97 4.58
CA ASN A 275 2.55 2.94 4.29
C ASN A 275 2.45 4.08 5.33
N LEU A 276 3.42 4.18 6.25
CA LEU A 276 3.48 5.26 7.22
C LEU A 276 4.69 6.17 6.98
N GLY A 277 4.50 7.45 7.22
CA GLY A 277 5.51 8.48 7.04
C GLY A 277 5.60 9.35 8.29
N LEU A 278 6.80 9.77 8.63
CA LEU A 278 7.02 10.74 9.70
C LEU A 278 6.94 12.16 9.14
N SER A 279 6.22 13.03 9.84
CA SER A 279 6.16 14.45 9.51
C SER A 279 7.55 15.10 9.57
N ALA A 280 7.83 15.97 8.60
CA ALA A 280 9.05 16.78 8.63
C ALA A 280 8.99 17.82 9.76
N ASP A 281 7.81 18.39 10.02
CA ASP A 281 7.60 19.41 11.03
C ASP A 281 7.28 18.82 12.41
N TYR A 282 7.64 19.55 13.46
CA TYR A 282 7.29 19.23 14.84
C TYR A 282 5.82 19.56 15.15
N PRO A 283 5.14 18.76 15.98
CA PRO A 283 5.64 17.54 16.62
C PRO A 283 5.72 16.38 15.61
N LYS A 284 6.78 15.56 15.69
CA LYS A 284 6.95 14.39 14.83
C LYS A 284 5.78 13.43 15.06
N ARG A 285 5.06 13.10 13.99
CA ARG A 285 3.91 12.18 14.03
C ARG A 285 3.88 11.26 12.83
N PHE A 286 3.30 10.08 13.03
CA PHE A 286 2.99 9.17 11.92
C PHE A 286 1.78 9.66 11.15
N MET A 287 1.96 9.80 9.85
CA MET A 287 0.94 10.10 8.85
C MET A 287 0.82 8.94 7.87
N VAL A 288 -0.35 8.81 7.26
CA VAL A 288 -0.64 7.83 6.22
C VAL A 288 0.00 8.30 4.92
N LEU A 289 0.94 7.53 4.37
CA LEU A 289 1.64 7.87 3.13
C LEU A 289 0.73 7.75 1.93
N ASP A 290 0.01 6.64 1.79
CA ASP A 290 -1.01 6.39 0.77
C ASP A 290 -2.38 6.31 1.45
N ALA A 291 -3.16 7.38 1.28
CA ALA A 291 -4.51 7.49 1.81
C ALA A 291 -5.60 6.97 0.84
N SER A 292 -5.27 6.19 -0.19
CA SER A 292 -6.25 5.59 -1.11
C SER A 292 -7.14 4.55 -0.45
N LYS A 293 -6.64 3.88 0.60
CA LYS A 293 -7.34 2.89 1.44
C LYS A 293 -7.69 3.43 2.82
N LEU A 294 -7.87 4.75 2.91
CA LEU A 294 -8.39 5.45 4.08
C LEU A 294 -9.85 5.84 3.80
N TYR A 295 -10.75 5.50 4.71
CA TYR A 295 -12.18 5.72 4.54
C TYR A 295 -12.79 6.32 5.82
N THR A 296 -13.90 7.04 5.68
CA THR A 296 -14.81 7.23 6.82
C THR A 296 -15.53 5.92 7.13
N GLN A 297 -15.99 5.75 8.37
CA GLN A 297 -16.71 4.54 8.80
C GLN A 297 -17.91 4.23 7.90
N SER A 298 -18.73 5.24 7.60
CA SER A 298 -19.90 5.16 6.73
C SER A 298 -19.53 4.79 5.30
N ARG A 299 -18.46 5.40 4.76
CA ARG A 299 -17.97 5.04 3.42
C ARG A 299 -17.52 3.60 3.35
N LEU A 300 -16.70 3.15 4.32
CA LEU A 300 -16.22 1.78 4.35
C LEU A 300 -17.38 0.79 4.48
N ASN A 301 -18.34 1.06 5.37
CA ASN A 301 -19.51 0.20 5.53
C ASN A 301 -20.31 0.11 4.23
N ALA A 302 -20.56 1.22 3.54
CA ALA A 302 -21.22 1.21 2.25
C ALA A 302 -20.43 0.42 1.18
N LEU A 303 -19.10 0.52 1.18
CA LEU A 303 -18.24 -0.26 0.29
C LEU A 303 -18.28 -1.75 0.59
N LEU A 304 -18.37 -2.15 1.86
CA LEU A 304 -18.42 -3.56 2.24
C LEU A 304 -19.82 -4.14 1.97
N THR A 305 -20.89 -3.50 2.43
CA THR A 305 -22.25 -4.06 2.36
C THR A 305 -22.86 -4.10 0.96
N THR A 306 -22.27 -3.40 -0.01
CA THR A 306 -22.67 -3.47 -1.43
C THR A 306 -21.95 -4.58 -2.20
N ARG A 307 -20.96 -5.25 -1.59
CA ARG A 307 -20.22 -6.35 -2.21
C ARG A 307 -20.99 -7.66 -2.07
N THR A 308 -21.12 -8.37 -3.18
CA THR A 308 -21.64 -9.73 -3.20
C THR A 308 -20.56 -10.72 -2.76
N CYS A 309 -20.96 -11.82 -2.14
CA CYS A 309 -20.05 -12.84 -1.64
C CYS A 309 -20.69 -14.24 -1.66
N THR A 310 -19.83 -15.24 -1.67
CA THR A 310 -20.19 -16.66 -1.49
C THR A 310 -19.65 -17.23 -0.18
N ASN A 311 -18.58 -16.63 0.35
CA ASN A 311 -17.94 -17.00 1.60
C ASN A 311 -17.18 -15.80 2.19
N ASP A 312 -16.70 -15.95 3.43
CA ASP A 312 -16.04 -14.85 4.17
C ASP A 312 -14.77 -14.33 3.51
N THR A 313 -14.07 -15.10 2.68
CA THR A 313 -12.82 -14.65 2.04
C THR A 313 -13.04 -13.66 0.89
N ASP A 314 -14.27 -13.52 0.41
CA ASP A 314 -14.64 -12.57 -0.66
C ASP A 314 -14.81 -11.12 -0.14
N CYS A 315 -15.01 -10.98 1.18
CA CYS A 315 -15.44 -9.75 1.82
C CYS A 315 -14.34 -8.76 2.25
N PRO A 316 -13.14 -9.19 2.67
CA PRO A 316 -12.12 -8.27 3.14
C PRO A 316 -11.69 -7.25 2.09
N ILE A 317 -11.50 -6.00 2.54
CA ILE A 317 -10.73 -5.00 1.80
C ILE A 317 -9.40 -4.88 2.52
N LEU A 318 -8.39 -5.63 2.05
CA LEU A 318 -7.06 -5.68 2.68
C LEU A 318 -7.19 -5.97 4.21
N ASP A 319 -6.72 -5.07 5.08
CA ASP A 319 -6.76 -5.25 6.54
C ASP A 319 -8.15 -5.03 7.17
N CYS A 320 -9.13 -4.56 6.40
CA CYS A 320 -10.51 -4.38 6.86
C CYS A 320 -11.30 -5.68 6.62
N LEU A 321 -11.50 -6.44 7.70
CA LEU A 321 -12.20 -7.72 7.65
C LEU A 321 -13.73 -7.52 7.70
N SER A 322 -14.45 -8.39 7.00
CA SER A 322 -15.91 -8.47 6.96
C SER A 322 -16.31 -9.94 6.73
N GLN A 323 -17.58 -10.29 6.98
CA GLN A 323 -18.12 -11.64 6.82
C GLN A 323 -19.18 -11.68 5.73
N CYS A 324 -19.37 -12.85 5.12
CA CYS A 324 -20.42 -13.05 4.16
C CYS A 324 -21.73 -13.45 4.86
N ASN A 325 -22.79 -12.68 4.61
CA ASN A 325 -24.13 -13.12 4.99
C ASN A 325 -24.65 -14.07 3.90
N LEU A 326 -24.53 -15.38 4.15
CA LEU A 326 -24.95 -16.42 3.21
C LEU A 326 -26.45 -16.38 2.86
N THR A 327 -27.27 -15.77 3.71
CA THR A 327 -28.72 -15.62 3.45
C THR A 327 -28.99 -14.54 2.40
N THR A 328 -28.27 -13.42 2.45
CA THR A 328 -28.47 -12.31 1.52
C THR A 328 -27.53 -12.38 0.30
N GLY A 329 -26.40 -13.07 0.42
CA GLY A 329 -25.33 -13.08 -0.57
C GLY A 329 -24.48 -11.81 -0.57
N TYR A 330 -24.52 -11.01 0.50
CA TYR A 330 -23.77 -9.76 0.64
C TYR A 330 -22.89 -9.75 1.89
N CYS A 331 -21.79 -9.01 1.82
CA CYS A 331 -20.90 -8.84 2.95
C CYS A 331 -21.51 -7.97 4.07
N THR A 332 -21.05 -8.16 5.29
CA THR A 332 -21.41 -7.35 6.47
C THR A 332 -20.54 -6.10 6.58
N GLY A 333 -20.78 -5.27 7.59
CA GLY A 333 -19.87 -4.17 7.93
C GLY A 333 -18.51 -4.69 8.44
N ARG A 334 -17.57 -3.76 8.68
CA ARG A 334 -16.25 -4.13 9.21
C ARG A 334 -16.38 -4.79 10.59
N ILE A 335 -15.71 -5.93 10.80
CA ILE A 335 -15.76 -6.70 12.07
C ILE A 335 -14.53 -6.49 12.97
N ASN A 336 -13.42 -5.99 12.42
CA ASN A 336 -12.20 -5.69 13.17
C ASN A 336 -11.98 -4.17 13.26
N HIS A 337 -11.00 -3.74 14.05
CA HIS A 337 -10.68 -2.31 14.23
C HIS A 337 -9.22 -2.02 13.88
N ASN A 338 -8.89 -0.74 13.63
CA ASN A 338 -7.50 -0.31 13.33
C ASN A 338 -6.51 -0.78 14.42
N VAL A 339 -6.90 -0.70 15.70
CA VAL A 339 -6.06 -1.17 16.82
C VAL A 339 -5.84 -2.68 16.76
N GLN A 340 -6.85 -3.46 16.42
CA GLN A 340 -6.67 -4.91 16.27
C GLN A 340 -5.72 -5.25 15.12
N VAL A 341 -5.81 -4.54 13.99
CA VAL A 341 -4.87 -4.67 12.88
C VAL A 341 -3.45 -4.32 13.35
N PHE A 342 -3.27 -3.21 14.07
CA PHE A 342 -1.97 -2.85 14.66
C PHE A 342 -1.42 -3.97 15.57
N CYS A 343 -2.22 -4.46 16.51
CA CYS A 343 -1.81 -5.45 17.48
C CYS A 343 -1.42 -6.78 16.82
N THR A 344 -2.05 -7.11 15.70
CA THR A 344 -1.80 -8.36 14.96
C THR A 344 -0.62 -8.22 14.00
N ASN A 345 -0.54 -7.11 13.28
CA ASN A 345 0.37 -6.99 12.13
C ASN A 345 1.65 -6.21 12.47
N LEU A 346 1.56 -5.14 13.28
CA LEU A 346 2.68 -4.22 13.52
C LEU A 346 3.37 -4.48 14.87
N LEU A 347 2.61 -4.80 15.91
CA LEU A 347 3.16 -5.01 17.25
C LEU A 347 4.21 -6.13 17.30
N PRO A 348 4.01 -7.31 16.69
CA PRO A 348 5.02 -8.38 16.70
C PRO A 348 6.32 -7.97 16.02
N GLN A 349 6.27 -7.06 15.04
CA GLN A 349 7.48 -6.56 14.38
C GLN A 349 8.30 -5.65 15.30
N LEU A 350 7.67 -4.97 16.27
CA LEU A 350 8.35 -4.08 17.22
C LEU A 350 8.91 -4.80 18.45
N PHE A 351 8.17 -5.79 18.97
CA PHE A 351 8.48 -6.43 20.25
C PHE A 351 8.65 -7.96 20.18
N GLY A 352 8.44 -8.57 19.02
CA GLY A 352 8.32 -10.03 18.90
C GLY A 352 7.15 -10.55 19.73
N ASP A 353 7.30 -11.77 20.24
CA ASP A 353 6.30 -12.40 21.12
C ASP A 353 6.39 -11.91 22.58
N ASN A 354 7.41 -11.11 22.90
CA ASN A 354 7.73 -10.70 24.26
C ASN A 354 7.28 -9.25 24.53
N TRP A 355 6.01 -9.10 24.90
CA TRP A 355 5.44 -7.83 25.34
C TRP A 355 4.53 -8.01 26.55
N SER A 356 4.50 -7.02 27.44
CA SER A 356 3.74 -7.11 28.69
C SER A 356 2.38 -6.43 28.58
N ARG A 357 1.34 -7.10 29.08
CA ARG A 357 0.00 -6.51 29.28
C ARG A 357 -0.02 -5.42 30.36
N SER A 358 1.03 -5.30 31.16
CA SER A 358 1.18 -4.24 32.16
C SER A 358 1.56 -2.89 31.55
N ASP A 359 2.01 -2.85 30.29
CA ASP A 359 2.25 -1.61 29.58
C ASP A 359 0.90 -0.99 29.17
N GLN A 360 0.66 0.25 29.59
CA GLN A 360 -0.63 0.92 29.39
C GLN A 360 -1.00 1.10 27.91
N TYR A 361 -0.03 1.18 26.99
CA TYR A 361 -0.28 1.31 25.55
C TYR A 361 -0.59 -0.05 24.93
N LEU A 362 0.07 -1.10 25.42
CA LEU A 362 -0.16 -2.47 25.00
C LEU A 362 -1.43 -3.07 25.61
N ALA A 363 -1.97 -2.47 26.66
CA ALA A 363 -3.29 -2.81 27.19
C ALA A 363 -4.40 -2.68 26.14
N ALA A 364 -4.23 -1.83 25.11
CA ALA A 364 -5.16 -1.75 23.99
C ALA A 364 -5.23 -3.06 23.17
N CYS A 365 -4.17 -3.88 23.24
CA CYS A 365 -4.06 -5.18 22.58
C CYS A 365 -4.55 -6.35 23.45
N ASP A 366 -4.92 -6.12 24.71
CA ASP A 366 -5.44 -7.17 25.58
C ASP A 366 -6.89 -7.53 25.21
N THR A 367 -7.10 -8.61 24.47
CA THR A 367 -8.43 -9.05 24.00
C THR A 367 -9.36 -9.54 25.12
N SER A 368 -8.88 -9.65 26.37
CA SER A 368 -9.73 -10.02 27.51
C SER A 368 -10.63 -8.88 27.99
N VAL A 369 -10.37 -7.64 27.56
CA VAL A 369 -11.13 -6.45 27.92
C VAL A 369 -11.98 -5.96 26.74
N PRO A 370 -13.23 -5.48 26.94
CA PRO A 370 -14.05 -4.92 25.87
C PRO A 370 -13.36 -3.78 25.11
N PHE A 371 -13.55 -3.72 23.79
CA PHE A 371 -12.91 -2.73 22.90
C PHE A 371 -13.07 -1.27 23.40
N GLU A 372 -14.28 -0.85 23.73
CA GLU A 372 -14.55 0.52 24.20
C GLU A 372 -13.71 0.89 25.43
N GLN A 373 -13.56 -0.04 26.38
CA GLN A 373 -12.75 0.20 27.56
C GLN A 373 -11.26 0.26 27.23
N ARG A 374 -10.79 -0.54 26.26
CA ARG A 374 -9.39 -0.53 25.80
C ARG A 374 -9.03 0.80 25.14
N ILE A 375 -9.89 1.29 24.26
CA ILE A 375 -9.71 2.56 23.55
C ILE A 375 -9.88 3.78 24.46
N ALA A 376 -10.78 3.72 25.44
CA ALA A 376 -10.91 4.77 26.46
C ALA A 376 -9.68 4.84 27.39
N ARG A 377 -9.05 3.68 27.67
CA ARG A 377 -7.83 3.58 28.49
C ARG A 377 -6.57 4.03 27.76
N LEU A 378 -6.59 4.12 26.43
CA LEU A 378 -5.61 4.89 25.67
C LEU A 378 -5.79 6.38 26.00
N ARG A 379 -5.47 6.75 27.25
CA ARG A 379 -5.24 8.13 27.67
C ARG A 379 -3.95 8.55 26.98
N LEU A 380 -4.08 9.07 25.78
CA LEU A 380 -3.01 9.85 25.21
C LEU A 380 -2.87 11.07 26.11
N ASN A 381 -1.88 11.06 27.01
CA ASN A 381 -1.25 12.30 27.41
C ASN A 381 -0.88 12.96 26.09
N TRP A 382 -1.57 14.04 25.75
CA TRP A 382 -1.39 14.76 24.50
C TRP A 382 0.11 15.02 24.39
N ALA A 383 0.78 14.25 23.52
CA ALA A 383 2.23 14.14 23.51
C ALA A 383 2.83 15.37 22.83
N TRP A 384 2.68 16.52 23.49
CA TRP A 384 3.47 17.71 23.29
C TRP A 384 4.70 17.71 24.22
N LEU A 385 4.85 16.70 25.08
CA LEU A 385 5.87 16.60 26.12
C LEU A 385 6.54 15.23 26.14
N LEU A 386 6.93 14.70 24.98
CA LEU A 386 7.99 13.68 24.97
C LEU A 386 9.31 14.41 24.72
N PRO A 387 10.30 14.31 25.64
CA PRO A 387 11.65 14.74 25.35
C PRO A 387 12.16 13.93 24.16
N GLU A 388 12.85 14.64 23.27
CA GLU A 388 13.48 14.11 22.08
C GLU A 388 14.31 12.86 22.41
N VAL A 389 14.24 11.86 21.53
CA VAL A 389 15.35 10.92 21.36
C VAL A 389 16.09 11.28 20.09
#